data_AF-A0A261VL89-F1
#
_entry.id   AF-A0A261VL89-F1
#
_cell.length_a   1.000
_cell.length_b   1.000
_cell.length_c   1.000
_cell.angle_alpha   90.00
_cell.angle_beta   90.00
_cell.angle_gamma   90.00
#
_symmetry.space_group_name_H-M   'P 1'
#
loop_
_entity.id
_entity.type
_entity.pdbx_description
1 polymer ?
#
loop_
_entity_poly.entity_id
_entity_poly.type
_entity_poly.pdbx_seq_one_letter_code
_entity_poly.pdbx_strand_id
1 'polypeptide(L)' 'MSVMCPACQSIQPGLSGVIPHQQLGHQGYTQATQRGRETHREDHFRCIECDAKWLRETDRWGVDLGFRLAP' A
#
# COMPACT_ATOMS: atom_id res chain seq x y z
N MET A 1 20.99 -5.25 -2.34
CA MET A 1 20.34 -3.95 -2.58
C MET A 1 19.08 -4.23 -3.38
N SER A 2 17.91 -4.20 -2.75
CA SER A 2 16.64 -4.45 -3.45
C SER A 2 16.30 -3.20 -4.27
N VAL A 3 16.73 -3.21 -5.54
CA VAL A 3 16.44 -2.13 -6.48
C VAL A 3 14.95 -2.23 -6.82
N MET A 4 14.15 -1.28 -6.37
CA MET A 4 12.74 -1.22 -6.72
C MET A 4 12.60 -1.10 -8.23
N CYS A 5 11.65 -1.80 -8.84
CA CYS A 5 11.40 -1.65 -10.27
C CYS A 5 10.93 -0.21 -10.58
N PRO A 6 11.10 0.28 -11.82
CA PRO A 6 10.70 1.65 -12.18
C PRO A 6 9.22 1.95 -11.88
N ALA A 7 8.35 0.94 -12.00
CA ALA A 7 6.93 1.07 -11.68
C ALA A 7 6.70 1.30 -10.18
N CYS A 8 7.38 0.56 -9.30
CA CYS A 8 7.36 0.83 -7.86
C CYS A 8 7.99 2.18 -7.51
N GLN A 9 9.04 2.62 -8.22
CA GLN A 9 9.63 3.94 -8.00
C GLN A 9 8.67 5.09 -8.40
N SER A 10 7.73 4.82 -9.31
CA SER A 10 6.72 5.80 -9.71
C SER A 10 5.57 5.96 -8.71
N ILE A 11 5.43 5.02 -7.75
CA ILE A 11 4.45 5.13 -6.68
C ILE A 11 4.93 6.21 -5.71
N GLN A 12 4.19 7.31 -5.65
CA GLN A 12 4.47 8.39 -4.72
C GLN A 12 3.86 8.07 -3.35
N PRO A 13 4.68 7.86 -2.30
CA PRO A 13 4.16 7.52 -0.98
C PRO A 13 3.34 8.68 -0.39
N GLY A 14 2.23 8.36 0.28
CA GLY A 14 1.33 9.33 0.91
C GLY A 14 0.43 10.10 -0.06
N LEU A 15 0.49 9.81 -1.36
CA LEU A 15 -0.45 10.37 -2.33
C LEU A 15 -1.71 9.50 -2.39
N SER A 16 -2.84 10.08 -2.05
CA SER A 16 -4.16 9.46 -2.18
C SER A 16 -4.56 9.29 -3.65
N GLY A 17 -5.28 8.23 -3.97
CA GLY A 17 -5.78 7.93 -5.31
C GLY A 17 -4.75 7.33 -6.26
N VAL A 18 -3.55 7.00 -5.77
CA VAL A 18 -2.55 6.31 -6.59
C VAL A 18 -3.09 4.94 -6.98
N ILE A 19 -2.94 4.60 -8.26
CA ILE A 19 -3.39 3.32 -8.80
C ILE A 19 -2.19 2.35 -8.74
N PRO A 20 -2.35 1.14 -8.16
CA PRO A 20 -1.31 0.12 -8.22
C PRO A 20 -1.00 -0.23 -9.68
N HIS A 21 0.28 -0.28 -10.05
CA HIS A 21 0.67 -0.77 -11.37
C HIS A 21 0.35 -2.27 -11.50
N GLN A 22 0.26 -2.81 -12.72
CA GLN A 22 -0.19 -4.18 -12.97
C GLN A 22 0.59 -5.27 -12.22
N GLN A 23 1.89 -5.06 -11.99
CA GLN A 23 2.77 -6.00 -11.29
C GLN A 23 2.66 -5.86 -9.75
N LEU A 24 1.91 -4.88 -9.24
CA LEU A 24 1.67 -4.69 -7.81
C LEU A 24 0.44 -5.51 -7.40
N GLY A 25 0.67 -6.77 -7.04
CA GLY A 25 -0.38 -7.70 -6.64
C GLY A 25 -0.92 -7.41 -5.25
N HIS A 26 -2.24 -7.33 -5.12
CA HIS A 26 -2.91 -7.27 -3.81
C HIS A 26 -2.76 -8.60 -3.07
N GLN A 27 -2.21 -8.55 -1.86
CA GLN A 27 -1.97 -9.72 -1.00
C GLN A 27 -3.11 -9.95 0.01
N GLY A 28 -3.99 -8.97 0.17
CA GLY A 28 -5.06 -9.00 1.16
C GLY A 28 -5.12 -7.69 1.93
N TYR A 29 -5.91 -7.68 3.00
CA TYR A 29 -6.03 -6.51 3.87
C TYR A 29 -6.12 -6.94 5.32
N THR A 30 -5.70 -6.04 6.20
CA THR A 30 -5.84 -6.17 7.64
C THR A 30 -6.65 -4.99 8.16
N GLN A 31 -7.43 -5.23 9.22
CA GLN A 31 -8.08 -4.14 9.94
C GLN A 31 -7.10 -3.65 11.00
N ALA A 32 -6.92 -2.34 11.12
CA ALA A 32 -6.01 -1.81 12.12
C ALA A 32 -6.53 -2.12 13.53
N THR A 33 -5.74 -2.82 14.34
CA THR A 33 -6.09 -3.21 15.71
C THR A 33 -5.79 -2.11 16.74
N GLN A 34 -5.34 -0.94 16.27
CA GLN A 34 -4.92 0.17 17.10
C GLN A 34 -6.14 1.02 17.52
N ARG A 35 -6.31 1.24 18.84
CA ARG A 35 -7.40 2.07 19.39
C ARG A 35 -7.50 3.42 18.67
N GLY A 36 -8.67 3.74 18.13
CA GLY A 36 -8.90 4.96 17.35
C GLY A 36 -8.68 4.84 15.83
N ARG A 37 -8.07 3.75 15.35
CA ARG A 37 -8.01 3.36 13.93
C ARG A 37 -8.75 2.05 13.65
N GLU A 38 -9.61 1.60 14.54
CA GLU A 38 -10.28 0.29 14.48
C GLU A 38 -11.12 0.06 13.21
N THR A 39 -11.46 1.14 12.50
CA THR A 39 -12.19 1.11 11.22
C THR A 39 -11.30 1.39 10.01
N HIS A 40 -9.99 1.55 10.21
CA HIS A 40 -9.03 1.71 9.12
C HIS A 40 -8.69 0.35 8.54
N ARG A 41 -8.65 0.29 7.22
CA ARG A 41 -8.28 -0.89 6.45
C ARG A 41 -6.89 -0.67 5.87
N GLU A 42 -5.95 -1.54 6.21
CA GLU A 42 -4.62 -1.55 5.60
C GLU A 42 -4.57 -2.67 4.55
N ASP A 43 -4.58 -2.29 3.28
CA ASP A 43 -4.39 -3.20 2.16
C ASP A 43 -2.89 -3.46 1.93
N HIS A 44 -2.53 -4.73 1.79
CA HIS A 44 -1.16 -5.18 1.58
C HIS A 44 -0.95 -5.49 0.10
N PHE A 45 0.19 -5.06 -0.42
CA PHE A 45 0.56 -5.22 -1.81
C PHE A 45 2.00 -5.70 -1.91
N ARG A 46 2.25 -6.56 -2.90
CA ARG A 46 3.58 -7.08 -3.19
C ARG A 46 3.84 -7.00 -4.69
N CYS A 47 4.94 -6.35 -5.04
CA CYS A 47 5.38 -6.28 -6.42
C CYS A 47 5.99 -7.61 -6.85
N ILE A 48 5.52 -8.19 -7.95
CA ILE A 48 6.06 -9.46 -8.47
C ILE A 48 7.45 -9.30 -9.11
N GLU A 49 7.82 -8.09 -9.54
CA GLU A 49 9.10 -7.82 -10.21
C GLU A 49 10.25 -7.64 -9.22
N CYS A 50 10.06 -6.75 -8.24
CA CYS A 50 11.12 -6.35 -7.30
C CYS A 50 10.89 -6.80 -5.86
N ASP A 51 9.84 -7.60 -5.63
CA ASP A 51 9.41 -8.05 -4.31
C ASP A 51 9.06 -6.93 -3.31
N ALA A 52 8.99 -5.68 -3.77
CA ALA A 52 8.69 -4.54 -2.91
C ALA A 52 7.31 -4.67 -2.28
N LYS A 53 7.25 -4.48 -0.97
CA LYS A 53 6.04 -4.56 -0.17
C LYS A 53 5.50 -3.15 0.05
N TRP A 54 4.25 -2.95 -0.32
CA TRP A 54 3.54 -1.70 -0.18
C TRP A 54 2.30 -1.92 0.67
N LEU A 55 1.96 -0.92 1.47
CA LEU A 55 0.75 -0.89 2.28
C LEU A 55 -0.06 0.31 1.83
N ARG A 56 -1.38 0.20 1.85
CA ARG A 56 -2.29 1.31 1.55
C ARG A 56 -3.31 1.39 2.67
N GLU A 57 -3.29 2.48 3.42
CA GLU A 57 -4.26 2.68 4.49
C GLU A 57 -5.50 3.39 3.93
N THR A 58 -6.66 2.87 4.23
CA THR A 58 -7.96 3.48 3.92
C THR A 58 -8.64 3.80 5.26
N ASP A 59 -9.06 5.05 5.42
CA ASP A 59 -9.76 5.53 6.61
C ASP A 59 -11.17 4.91 6.72
N ARG A 60 -11.84 5.09 7.87
CA ARG A 60 -13.19 4.56 8.14
C ARG A 60 -14.26 4.98 7.14
N TRP A 61 -14.03 6.08 6.43
CA TRP A 61 -14.92 6.63 5.42
C TRP A 61 -14.62 6.13 4.00
N GLY A 62 -13.67 5.20 3.85
CA GLY A 62 -13.22 4.74 2.53
C GLY A 62 -12.24 5.70 1.85
N VAL A 63 -11.67 6.66 2.60
CA VAL A 63 -10.70 7.62 2.07
C VAL A 63 -9.33 6.98 2.03
N ASP A 64 -8.76 6.92 0.85
CA ASP A 64 -7.39 6.46 0.66
C ASP A 64 -6.39 7.47 1.25
N LEU A 65 -5.58 7.02 2.21
CA LEU A 65 -4.50 7.79 2.81
C LEU A 65 -3.18 7.64 2.02
N GLY A 66 -3.20 6.86 0.95
CA GLY A 66 -2.09 6.66 0.03
C GLY A 66 -1.21 5.46 0.39
N PHE A 67 -0.26 5.19 -0.51
CA PHE A 67 0.67 4.09 -0.35
C PHE A 67 1.82 4.44 0.60
N ARG A 68 2.30 3.45 1.35
CA ARG A 68 3.50 3.52 2.17
C ARG A 68 4.33 2.26 1.97
N LEU A 69 5.65 2.41 1.99
CA LEU A 69 6.57 1.28 1.93
C LEU A 69 6.51 0.50 3.24
N ALA A 70 6.31 -0.81 3.15
CA ALA A 70 6.49 -1.69 4.30
C ALA A 70 7.99 -1.85 4.61
N PRO A 71 8.38 -1.90 5.89
CA PRO A 71 9.75 -2.16 6.31
C PRO A 71 10.21 -3.59 5.98
#